data_AF-A0A935AKY5-F1
#
_entry.id   AF-A0A935AKY5-F1
#
_cell.length_a   1.000
_cell.length_b   1.000
_cell.length_c   1.000
_cell.angle_alpha   90.00
_cell.angle_beta   90.00
_cell.angle_gamma   90.00
#
_symmetry.space_group_name_H-M   'P 1'
#
loop_
_entity.id
_entity.type
_entity.pdbx_description
1 polymer ?
#
loop_
_entity_poly.entity_id
_entity_poly.type
_entity_poly.pdbx_seq_one_letter_code
_entity_poly.pdbx_strand_id
1 'polypeptide(L)'
;MHNLTKFSVWSQWSLREQLTGIEFPGIYCIAISDDNFSGHDFDWSENINYIGMTNSTSGLKGRLKQFDNTLKGKTGHGGADRFRYDYPNYDQLVSKLFVSVKYFRCDVRTNLPSDLLVMGDVAKHEFECFAKFVEIHNRLPRYNDKQNTKKFSLTFGRQL
;
A
#
# COMPACT_ATOMS: atom_id res chain seq x y z
N MET A 1 3.60 7.27 21.74
CA MET A 1 3.87 6.37 20.62
C MET A 1 2.56 6.09 19.91
N HIS A 2 2.44 6.39 18.61
CA HIS A 2 1.26 5.97 17.85
C HIS A 2 1.23 4.45 17.80
N ASN A 3 0.05 3.86 17.98
CA ASN A 3 -0.11 2.42 17.95
C ASN A 3 0.10 1.92 16.51
N LEU A 4 1.25 1.27 16.24
CA LEU A 4 1.64 0.74 14.92
C LEU A 4 0.94 -0.59 14.55
N THR A 5 0.07 -1.14 15.39
CA THR A 5 -0.59 -2.43 15.16
C THR A 5 -2.08 -2.31 14.85
N LYS A 6 -2.70 -1.13 14.99
CA LYS A 6 -4.12 -0.90 14.61
C LYS A 6 -4.30 -0.75 13.10
N PHE A 7 -4.02 -1.82 12.37
CA PHE A 7 -4.42 -2.00 10.98
C PHE A 7 -5.66 -2.91 10.93
N SER A 8 -6.34 -2.97 9.79
CA SER A 8 -7.37 -3.99 9.55
C SER A 8 -6.75 -5.38 9.57
N VAL A 9 -7.59 -6.41 9.72
CA VAL A 9 -7.17 -7.76 9.33
C VAL A 9 -6.67 -7.76 7.87
N TRP A 10 -5.79 -8.69 7.55
CA TRP A 10 -5.42 -8.97 6.18
C TRP A 10 -6.65 -9.37 5.38
N SER A 11 -6.82 -8.81 4.18
CA SER A 11 -7.92 -9.14 3.28
C SER A 11 -7.38 -9.47 1.90
N GLN A 12 -7.99 -10.47 1.24
CA GLN A 12 -7.69 -10.75 -0.16
C GLN A 12 -7.83 -9.47 -1.00
N TRP A 13 -6.92 -9.24 -1.96
CA TRP A 13 -6.92 -8.04 -2.81
C TRP A 13 -8.24 -7.81 -3.55
N SER A 14 -8.94 -8.89 -3.92
CA SER A 14 -10.27 -8.81 -4.55
C SER A 14 -11.31 -8.10 -3.68
N LEU A 15 -11.15 -8.12 -2.35
CA LEU A 15 -12.04 -7.50 -1.37
C LEU A 15 -11.63 -6.08 -0.97
N ARG A 16 -10.57 -5.51 -1.57
CA ARG A 16 -10.04 -4.18 -1.20
C ARG A 16 -11.06 -3.04 -1.20
N GLU A 17 -12.12 -3.14 -2.02
CA GLU A 17 -13.18 -2.12 -2.11
C GLU A 17 -14.22 -2.23 -0.98
N GLN A 18 -14.18 -3.30 -0.18
CA GLN A 18 -15.11 -3.58 0.92
C GLN A 18 -14.50 -3.24 2.31
N LEU A 19 -13.23 -2.85 2.34
CA LEU A 19 -12.53 -2.51 3.57
C LEU A 19 -13.18 -1.28 4.25
N THR A 20 -13.25 -1.31 5.58
CA THR A 20 -13.82 -0.20 6.35
C THR A 20 -12.89 1.01 6.38
N GLY A 21 -13.44 2.21 6.20
CA GLY A 21 -12.71 3.47 6.31
C GLY A 21 -11.83 3.82 5.10
N ILE A 22 -12.00 3.12 3.97
CA ILE A 22 -11.21 3.39 2.76
C ILE A 22 -11.50 4.74 2.10
N GLU A 23 -12.59 5.39 2.46
CA GLU A 23 -12.93 6.74 2.04
C GLU A 23 -11.99 7.80 2.64
N PHE A 24 -11.30 7.47 3.73
CA PHE A 24 -10.38 8.38 4.44
C PHE A 24 -8.93 8.23 3.96
N PRO A 25 -8.07 9.23 4.24
CA PRO A 25 -6.62 9.07 4.08
C PRO A 25 -6.06 8.01 5.03
N GLY A 26 -4.84 7.54 4.74
CA GLY A 26 -4.20 6.56 5.61
C GLY A 26 -3.06 5.79 4.97
N ILE A 27 -2.71 4.67 5.62
CA ILE A 27 -1.65 3.74 5.24
C ILE A 27 -2.26 2.44 4.71
N TYR A 28 -1.62 1.83 3.72
CA TYR A 28 -1.91 0.48 3.26
C TYR A 28 -0.63 -0.33 3.14
N CYS A 29 -0.68 -1.57 3.60
CA CYS A 29 0.36 -2.57 3.45
C CYS A 29 -0.13 -3.62 2.46
N ILE A 30 0.74 -4.06 1.56
CA ILE A 30 0.46 -5.10 0.57
C ILE A 30 1.44 -6.23 0.78
N ALA A 31 0.89 -7.42 0.99
CA ALA A 31 1.64 -8.66 1.08
C ALA A 31 1.44 -9.52 -0.16
N ILE A 32 2.45 -10.32 -0.49
CA ILE A 32 2.37 -11.39 -1.50
C ILE A 32 2.58 -12.72 -0.78
N SER A 33 1.70 -13.68 -0.98
CA SER A 33 1.81 -15.01 -0.38
C SER A 33 1.12 -16.08 -1.21
N ASP A 34 1.68 -17.28 -1.19
CA ASP A 34 0.99 -18.48 -1.69
C ASP A 34 -0.03 -19.02 -0.65
N ASP A 35 0.19 -18.72 0.63
CA ASP A 35 -0.73 -19.05 1.72
C ASP A 35 -1.83 -17.99 1.88
N ASN A 36 -3.02 -18.42 2.29
CA ASN A 36 -4.14 -17.51 2.52
C ASN A 36 -4.00 -16.77 3.86
N PHE A 37 -3.79 -15.45 3.80
CA PHE A 37 -3.77 -14.57 5.00
C PHE A 37 -5.09 -13.89 5.28
N SER A 38 -6.13 -14.09 4.47
CA SER A 38 -7.38 -13.36 4.64
C SER A 38 -8.02 -13.67 6.00
N GLY A 39 -8.39 -12.63 6.74
CA GLY A 39 -8.99 -12.70 8.07
C GLY A 39 -8.00 -12.74 9.23
N HIS A 40 -6.69 -12.90 8.97
CA HIS A 40 -5.67 -12.86 10.02
C HIS A 40 -5.45 -11.43 10.52
N ASP A 41 -5.15 -11.29 11.81
CA ASP A 41 -4.71 -10.01 12.38
C ASP A 41 -3.47 -9.50 11.64
N PHE A 42 -3.36 -8.17 11.54
CA PHE A 42 -2.18 -7.57 10.95
C PHE A 42 -0.94 -7.84 11.81
N ASP A 43 0.09 -8.31 11.13
CA ASP A 43 1.42 -8.53 11.66
C ASP A 43 2.46 -7.93 10.73
N TRP A 44 3.66 -7.67 11.25
CA TRP A 44 4.79 -7.21 10.45
C TRP A 44 5.45 -8.39 9.74
N SER A 45 4.69 -9.14 8.95
CA SER A 45 5.16 -10.30 8.19
C SER A 45 6.25 -9.92 7.19
N GLU A 46 7.21 -10.82 6.96
CA GLU A 46 8.23 -10.63 5.91
C GLU A 46 7.66 -10.57 4.48
N ASN A 47 6.42 -11.06 4.32
CA ASN A 47 5.66 -11.08 3.07
C ASN A 47 5.13 -9.70 2.66
N ILE A 48 5.22 -8.69 3.54
CA ILE A 48 4.91 -7.30 3.19
C ILE A 48 5.94 -6.81 2.17
N ASN A 49 5.48 -6.63 0.94
CA ASN A 49 6.33 -6.24 -0.18
C ASN A 49 6.15 -4.77 -0.55
N TYR A 50 5.10 -4.11 -0.05
CA TYR A 50 4.88 -2.69 -0.25
C TYR A 50 4.09 -2.04 0.89
N ILE A 51 4.50 -0.85 1.29
CA ILE A 51 3.78 0.04 2.20
C ILE A 51 3.61 1.37 1.47
N GLY A 52 2.42 1.95 1.53
CA GLY A 52 2.17 3.28 0.98
C GLY A 52 1.18 4.07 1.82
N MET A 53 1.19 5.39 1.63
CA MET A 53 0.22 6.30 2.22
C MET A 53 -0.61 7.05 1.19
N THR A 54 -1.68 7.71 1.65
CA THR A 54 -2.39 8.71 0.86
C THR A 54 -3.05 9.78 1.71
N ASN A 55 -2.87 11.04 1.30
CA ASN A 55 -3.63 12.22 1.75
C ASN A 55 -4.48 12.77 0.59
N SER A 56 -5.10 11.87 -0.19
CA SER A 56 -5.90 12.23 -1.36
C SER A 56 -7.38 12.39 -1.02
N THR A 57 -8.09 13.24 -1.76
CA THR A 57 -9.55 13.42 -1.65
C THR A 57 -10.37 12.15 -1.88
N SER A 58 -9.82 11.18 -2.61
CA SER A 58 -10.43 9.87 -2.86
C SER A 58 -10.03 8.79 -1.83
N GLY A 59 -9.29 9.18 -0.78
CA GLY A 59 -8.86 8.30 0.31
C GLY A 59 -8.02 7.11 -0.15
N LEU A 60 -7.91 6.12 0.73
CA LEU A 60 -7.31 4.81 0.46
C LEU A 60 -7.96 4.13 -0.76
N LYS A 61 -9.28 4.27 -0.94
CA LYS A 61 -10.03 3.70 -2.08
C LYS A 61 -9.44 4.13 -3.41
N GLY A 62 -9.22 5.44 -3.58
CA GLY A 62 -8.62 5.98 -4.80
C GLY A 62 -7.19 5.49 -5.02
N ARG A 63 -6.39 5.42 -3.95
CA ARG A 63 -5.01 4.94 -4.02
C ARG A 63 -4.90 3.46 -4.39
N LEU A 64 -5.71 2.61 -3.76
CA LEU A 64 -5.80 1.17 -4.04
C LEU A 64 -6.31 0.91 -5.46
N LYS A 65 -7.29 1.70 -5.93
CA LYS A 65 -7.75 1.65 -7.33
C LYS A 65 -6.64 2.05 -8.30
N GLN A 66 -5.84 3.07 -7.99
CA GLN A 66 -4.70 3.49 -8.82
C GLN A 66 -3.63 2.40 -8.88
N PHE A 67 -3.36 1.74 -7.75
CA PHE A 67 -2.48 0.59 -7.66
C PHE A 67 -2.96 -0.54 -8.59
N ASP A 68 -4.21 -0.96 -8.43
CA ASP A 68 -4.83 -2.04 -9.21
C ASP A 68 -4.89 -1.73 -10.72
N ASN A 69 -5.27 -0.52 -11.08
CA ASN A 69 -5.24 -0.04 -12.47
C ASN A 69 -3.84 -0.16 -13.07
N THR A 70 -2.81 0.16 -12.27
CA THR A 70 -1.43 0.05 -12.74
C THR A 70 -1.06 -1.40 -12.97
N LEU A 71 -1.41 -2.32 -12.06
CA LEU A 71 -1.22 -3.77 -12.25
C LEU A 71 -1.88 -4.28 -13.53
N LYS A 72 -3.06 -3.75 -13.89
CA LYS A 72 -3.81 -4.08 -15.12
C LYS A 72 -3.21 -3.51 -16.42
N GLY A 73 -2.12 -2.76 -16.34
CA GLY A 73 -1.46 -2.20 -17.53
C GLY A 73 -1.47 -0.68 -17.61
N LYS A 74 -2.30 0.02 -16.83
CA LYS A 74 -2.32 1.50 -16.83
C LYS A 74 -1.07 2.06 -16.15
N THR A 75 -0.90 3.37 -16.23
CA THR A 75 0.18 4.10 -15.55
C THR A 75 -0.38 4.88 -14.35
N GLY A 76 0.51 5.34 -13.47
CA GLY A 76 0.16 6.29 -12.40
C GLY A 76 0.57 5.87 -10.99
N HIS A 77 0.88 4.59 -10.76
CA HIS A 77 1.32 4.14 -9.44
C HIS A 77 2.73 3.53 -9.46
N GLY A 78 3.72 4.28 -8.94
CA GLY A 78 5.13 3.87 -8.99
C GLY A 78 5.47 2.55 -8.29
N GLY A 79 4.78 2.21 -7.19
CA GLY A 79 4.91 0.92 -6.50
C GLY A 79 4.43 -0.25 -7.36
N ALA A 80 3.14 -0.27 -7.71
CA ALA A 80 2.54 -1.25 -8.63
C ALA A 80 3.30 -1.43 -9.97
N ASP A 81 3.88 -0.37 -10.53
CA ASP A 81 4.70 -0.47 -11.75
C ASP A 81 5.97 -1.33 -11.54
N ARG A 82 6.46 -1.43 -10.30
CA ARG A 82 7.55 -2.35 -9.92
C ARG A 82 7.06 -3.77 -9.71
N PHE A 83 5.85 -3.97 -9.19
CA PHE A 83 5.22 -5.30 -9.14
C PHE A 83 5.10 -5.88 -10.55
N ARG A 84 4.64 -5.08 -11.51
CA ARG A 84 4.52 -5.51 -12.91
C ARG A 84 5.81 -5.97 -13.57
N TYR A 85 6.96 -5.46 -13.11
CA TYR A 85 8.24 -5.89 -13.62
C TYR A 85 8.50 -7.36 -13.27
N ASP A 86 8.20 -7.76 -12.03
CA ASP A 86 8.39 -9.14 -11.54
C ASP A 86 7.21 -10.05 -11.86
N TYR A 87 5.99 -9.50 -11.94
CA TYR A 87 4.73 -10.21 -12.09
C TYR A 87 3.92 -9.66 -13.27
N PRO A 88 4.20 -10.11 -14.51
CA PRO A 88 3.52 -9.60 -15.70
C PRO A 88 2.08 -10.11 -15.83
N ASN A 89 1.73 -11.25 -15.22
CA ASN A 89 0.38 -11.81 -15.25
C ASN A 89 -0.44 -11.27 -14.07
N TYR A 90 -1.44 -10.44 -14.38
CA TYR A 90 -2.31 -9.80 -13.39
C TYR A 90 -3.10 -10.82 -12.55
N ASP A 91 -3.77 -11.80 -13.18
CA ASP A 91 -4.65 -12.74 -12.48
C ASP A 91 -3.87 -13.65 -11.52
N GLN A 92 -2.68 -14.07 -11.92
CA GLN A 92 -1.78 -14.86 -11.06
C GLN A 92 -1.23 -14.05 -9.88
N LEU A 93 -1.02 -12.73 -10.06
CA LEU A 93 -0.56 -11.88 -8.98
C LEU A 93 -1.69 -11.60 -7.98
N VAL A 94 -2.86 -11.15 -8.44
CA VAL A 94 -3.93 -10.71 -7.53
C VAL A 94 -4.54 -11.83 -6.70
N SER A 95 -4.42 -13.09 -7.14
CA SER A 95 -4.79 -14.26 -6.34
C SER A 95 -3.87 -14.48 -5.14
N LYS A 96 -2.67 -13.89 -5.15
CA LYS A 96 -1.65 -13.97 -4.10
C LYS A 96 -1.50 -12.68 -3.30
N LEU A 97 -2.25 -11.63 -3.65
CA LEU A 97 -2.17 -10.33 -3.01
C LEU A 97 -3.13 -10.22 -1.83
N PHE A 98 -2.59 -9.72 -0.73
CA PHE A 98 -3.33 -9.36 0.47
C PHE A 98 -3.08 -7.90 0.79
N VAL A 99 -4.09 -7.23 1.33
CA VAL A 99 -4.02 -5.84 1.75
C VAL A 99 -4.54 -5.68 3.17
N SER A 100 -3.86 -4.82 3.91
CA SER A 100 -4.33 -4.34 5.20
C SER A 100 -4.18 -2.83 5.25
N VAL A 101 -5.14 -2.14 5.88
CA VAL A 101 -5.23 -0.68 5.88
C VAL A 101 -5.35 -0.11 7.28
N LYS A 102 -4.85 1.11 7.44
CA LYS A 102 -5.08 1.95 8.61
C LYS A 102 -5.52 3.33 8.14
N TYR A 103 -6.76 3.69 8.42
CA TYR A 103 -7.34 4.96 8.03
C TYR A 103 -7.26 6.00 9.15
N PHE A 104 -7.26 7.27 8.76
CA PHE A 104 -7.19 8.44 9.64
C PHE A 104 -8.33 9.38 9.28
N ARG A 105 -9.24 9.65 10.22
CA ARG A 105 -10.41 10.50 9.96
C ARG A 105 -9.99 11.98 9.97
N CYS A 106 -10.03 12.61 8.80
CA CYS A 106 -9.97 14.05 8.61
C CYS A 106 -10.59 14.42 7.25
N ASP A 107 -10.87 15.70 7.04
CA ASP A 107 -11.25 16.21 5.72
C ASP A 107 -10.03 16.83 5.01
N VAL A 108 -9.44 16.06 4.10
CA VAL A 108 -8.25 16.45 3.32
C VAL A 108 -8.48 17.64 2.37
N ARG A 109 -9.71 18.14 2.25
CA ARG A 109 -10.05 19.31 1.41
C ARG A 109 -9.93 20.62 2.17
N THR A 110 -9.82 20.59 3.50
CA THR A 110 -9.75 21.79 4.33
C THR A 110 -8.31 22.12 4.72
N ASN A 111 -8.10 23.38 5.09
CA ASN A 111 -6.86 23.84 5.73
C ASN A 111 -7.06 24.10 7.23
N LEU A 112 -8.05 23.45 7.85
CA LEU A 112 -8.22 23.56 9.30
C LEU A 112 -6.98 22.98 10.00
N PRO A 113 -6.46 23.63 11.05
CA PRO A 113 -5.29 23.11 11.76
C PRO A 113 -5.43 21.66 12.19
N SER A 114 -6.63 21.24 12.61
CA SER A 114 -6.91 19.84 12.97
C SER A 114 -6.75 18.85 11.81
N ASP A 115 -7.22 19.19 10.61
CA ASP A 115 -7.13 18.31 9.44
C ASP A 115 -5.68 18.23 8.95
N LEU A 116 -4.96 19.37 8.93
CA LEU A 116 -3.55 19.43 8.55
C LEU A 116 -2.66 18.62 9.51
N LEU A 117 -2.93 18.65 10.81
CA LEU A 117 -2.22 17.83 11.80
C LEU A 117 -2.44 16.33 11.54
N VAL A 118 -3.68 15.90 11.26
CA VAL A 118 -3.96 14.49 10.93
C VAL A 118 -3.29 14.07 9.62
N MET A 119 -3.28 14.92 8.59
CA MET A 119 -2.55 14.65 7.35
C MET A 119 -1.04 14.52 7.58
N GLY A 120 -0.49 15.34 8.48
CA GLY A 120 0.88 15.24 8.96
C GLY A 120 1.15 13.91 9.66
N ASP A 121 0.22 13.48 10.52
CA ASP A 121 0.28 12.17 11.20
C ASP A 121 0.25 11.01 10.19
N VAL A 122 -0.56 11.08 9.13
CA VAL A 122 -0.55 10.07 8.05
C VAL A 122 0.84 9.97 7.41
N ALA A 123 1.43 11.10 7.01
CA ALA A 123 2.75 11.11 6.38
C ALA A 123 3.83 10.58 7.33
N LYS A 124 3.81 11.03 8.60
CA LYS A 124 4.70 10.53 9.65
C LYS A 124 4.54 9.02 9.86
N HIS A 125 3.30 8.53 9.90
CA HIS A 125 3.02 7.11 10.15
C HIS A 125 3.56 6.20 9.04
N GLU A 126 3.64 6.67 7.79
CA GLU A 126 4.32 5.92 6.71
C GLU A 126 5.79 5.64 7.04
N PHE A 127 6.51 6.66 7.53
CA PHE A 127 7.89 6.51 7.96
C PHE A 127 8.02 5.65 9.23
N GLU A 128 7.08 5.74 10.17
CA GLU A 128 7.04 4.85 11.33
C GLU A 128 6.85 3.38 10.89
N CYS A 129 6.03 3.13 9.86
CA CYS A 129 5.84 1.80 9.28
C CYS A 129 7.14 1.28 8.62
N PHE A 130 7.84 2.13 7.85
CA PHE A 130 9.14 1.76 7.30
C PHE A 130 10.16 1.46 8.40
N ALA A 131 10.27 2.32 9.41
CA ALA A 131 11.18 2.11 10.53
C ALA A 131 10.90 0.79 11.25
N LYS A 132 9.61 0.49 11.50
CA LYS A 132 9.21 -0.76 12.15
C LYS A 132 9.53 -2.00 11.31
N PHE A 133 9.28 -1.94 10.00
CA PHE A 133 9.61 -3.04 9.11
C PHE A 133 11.13 -3.27 9.02
N VAL A 134 11.93 -2.19 8.92
CA VAL A 134 13.40 -2.26 8.90
C VAL A 134 13.96 -2.78 10.23
N GLU A 135 13.39 -2.38 11.37
CA GLU A 135 13.79 -2.88 12.68
C GLU A 135 13.65 -4.41 12.78
N ILE A 136 12.58 -4.98 12.23
CA ILE A 136 12.30 -6.42 12.31
C ILE A 136 13.07 -7.21 11.25
N HIS A 137 13.11 -6.72 10.01
CA HIS A 137 13.57 -7.49 8.85
C HIS A 137 14.93 -7.04 8.30
N ASN A 138 15.51 -5.98 8.87
CA ASN A 138 16.78 -5.38 8.44
C ASN A 138 16.82 -4.99 6.94
N ARG A 139 15.66 -4.68 6.37
CA ARG A 139 15.49 -4.23 4.97
C ARG A 139 14.20 -3.45 4.81
N LEU A 140 14.06 -2.70 3.72
CA LEU A 140 12.76 -2.15 3.30
C LEU A 140 11.89 -3.25 2.66
N PRO A 141 10.56 -3.06 2.59
CA PRO A 141 9.71 -3.87 1.70
C PRO A 141 10.25 -3.78 0.27
N ARG A 142 10.25 -4.92 -0.44
CA ARG A 142 10.91 -5.06 -1.76
C ARG A 142 10.62 -3.89 -2.69
N TYR A 143 9.34 -3.52 -2.85
CA TYR A 143 8.92 -2.49 -3.81
C TYR A 143 8.97 -1.06 -3.26
N ASN A 144 9.29 -0.89 -1.99
CA ASN A 144 9.70 0.40 -1.42
C ASN A 144 11.21 0.64 -1.57
N ASP A 145 12.02 -0.41 -1.73
CA ASP A 145 13.43 -0.31 -2.11
C ASP A 145 13.55 0.06 -3.60
N LYS A 146 13.47 1.37 -3.85
CA LYS A 146 13.46 1.94 -5.20
C LYS A 146 14.78 1.77 -5.94
N GLN A 147 15.89 1.58 -5.23
CA GLN A 147 17.23 1.46 -5.80
C GLN A 147 17.45 0.07 -6.39
N ASN A 148 16.94 -0.96 -5.70
CA ASN A 148 17.16 -2.36 -6.08
C ASN A 148 16.01 -2.99 -6.87
N THR A 149 14.93 -2.24 -7.11
CA THR A 149 13.82 -2.71 -7.97
C THR A 149 13.77 -1.94 -9.28
N LYS A 150 13.28 -2.60 -10.33
CA LYS A 150 13.05 -1.98 -11.64
C LYS A 150 11.56 -1.66 -11.82
N LYS A 151 11.30 -0.68 -12.68
CA LYS A 151 9.94 -0.31 -13.12
C LYS A 151 9.66 -0.95 -14.47
N PHE A 152 8.47 -1.53 -14.64
CA PHE A 152 8.04 -2.08 -15.92
C PHE A 152 8.04 -0.99 -17.01
N SER A 153 7.43 0.16 -16.72
CA SER A 153 7.33 1.30 -17.65
C SER A 153 8.69 1.81 -18.17
N LEU A 154 9.74 1.76 -17.34
CA LEU A 154 11.08 2.24 -17.72
C LEU A 154 11.93 1.17 -18.41
N THR A 155 11.56 -0.11 -18.29
CA THR A 155 12.35 -1.23 -18.84
C THR A 155 11.74 -1.76 -20.13
N PHE A 156 10.45 -2.06 -20.12
CA PHE A 156 9.73 -2.65 -21.25
C PHE A 156 8.79 -1.65 -21.93
N GLY A 157 8.26 -0.68 -21.17
CA GLY A 157 7.29 0.30 -21.67
C GLY A 157 7.86 1.39 -22.59
N ARG A 158 9.19 1.47 -22.78
CA ARG A 158 9.83 2.42 -23.72
C ARG A 158 9.92 1.90 -25.16
N GLN A 159 9.52 0.65 -25.41
CA GLN A 159 9.59 0.01 -26.73
C GLN A 159 8.24 -0.01 -27.47
N LEU A 160 7.24 0.75 -27.01
CA LEU A 160 5.94 0.91 -27.64
C LEU A 160 5.74 2.35 -28.12
#